data_AF-A0A660US45-F1
#
_entry.id   AF-A0A660US45-F1
#
_cell.length_a   1.000
_cell.length_b   1.000
_cell.length_c   1.000
_cell.angle_alpha   90.00
_cell.angle_beta   90.00
_cell.angle_gamma   90.00
#
_symmetry.space_group_name_H-M   'P 1'
#
loop_
_entity.id
_entity.type
_entity.pdbx_description
1 polymer ?
#
loop_
_entity_poly.entity_id
_entity_poly.type
_entity_poly.pdbx_seq_one_letter_code
_entity_poly.pdbx_strand_id
1 'polypeptide(L)'
;IRLTLRSAIANSASLTAAKISLAFAASGARNLALFTLYISANIGEDYLPVKPTLYSAKKGAQQAHEAIRPTDPDLTPDDIRQFLSDEQYKLYDLVWRRFVACQMAAAQWDTTAVEIEAKTSIGPCRYRATGRVLVFDGFTKIWRTSSNDPYLPVMKTGDRVRTVDIKASGHFTKPPARYTEASLVKALEKEGIGRPSTYASIITTIQDRKYVEKIDRKFHATDIGEVVTDKLCEFFPRVMDIAFTRHMEDQLDKIEEQHIDWQGVLGEFYGPFKENLDKAAEDMKHAKAETTPSEYECPKCGKEMVYRFGKNGRFLSCSAYPECKFACPCDREGKMIKEAESEHKCPECGKPMMHKLGRFGPFLGCSDYPTCKTILNVDKDGNVLPPKPPPEPTGIKCYKCKSGELVIRQSKKGPFMGCNKFPRCRTIVSVKQIDNLKKLQAEGTWPPETREQADILLGRKKTVKKTTKKTAKKTAKKTAAKASKKS
;
A
#
# COMPACT_ATOMS: atom_id res chain seq x y z
N ILE A 1 -0.72 12.55 -1.19
CA ILE A 1 -1.01 13.79 -1.97
C ILE A 1 -0.32 15.01 -1.35
N ARG A 2 -0.61 15.37 -0.08
CA ARG A 2 -0.01 16.53 0.65
C ARG A 2 1.53 16.58 0.65
N LEU A 3 2.20 15.42 0.70
CA LEU A 3 3.67 15.32 0.76
C LEU A 3 4.35 15.13 -0.61
N THR A 4 3.68 14.49 -1.57
CA THR A 4 4.32 14.05 -2.83
C THR A 4 4.36 15.15 -3.89
N LEU A 5 3.35 16.03 -3.94
CA LEU A 5 3.31 17.14 -4.91
C LEU A 5 4.14 18.35 -4.45
N ARG A 6 4.09 18.68 -3.14
CA ARG A 6 4.88 19.78 -2.58
C ARG A 6 6.38 19.52 -2.73
N SER A 7 6.85 18.29 -2.49
CA SER A 7 8.27 17.96 -2.63
C SER A 7 8.72 17.84 -4.09
N ALA A 8 7.83 17.46 -5.00
CA ALA A 8 8.17 17.26 -6.40
C ALA A 8 8.11 18.56 -7.23
N ILE A 9 7.24 19.51 -6.87
CA ILE A 9 7.12 20.82 -7.55
C ILE A 9 8.09 21.86 -6.94
N ALA A 10 8.40 21.79 -5.64
CA ALA A 10 9.35 22.73 -5.02
C ALA A 10 10.82 22.52 -5.43
N ASN A 11 11.15 21.38 -6.06
CA ASN A 11 12.53 21.05 -6.47
C ASN A 11 12.88 21.48 -7.90
N SER A 12 11.95 22.02 -8.69
CA SER A 12 12.26 22.59 -10.01
C SER A 12 12.61 24.08 -9.84
N ALA A 13 13.88 24.43 -10.08
CA ALA A 13 14.47 25.74 -9.86
C ALA A 13 14.08 26.82 -10.89
N SER A 14 12.82 26.85 -11.35
CA SER A 14 12.32 27.89 -12.27
C SER A 14 11.20 28.71 -11.62
N LEU A 15 11.13 30.00 -11.93
CA LEU A 15 10.01 30.88 -11.53
C LEU A 15 8.64 30.33 -11.97
N THR A 16 8.60 29.54 -13.05
CA THR A 16 7.43 28.84 -13.57
C THR A 16 7.00 27.68 -12.66
N ALA A 17 7.94 26.93 -12.10
CA ALA A 17 7.65 25.85 -11.15
C ALA A 17 7.05 26.35 -9.83
N ALA A 18 7.46 27.53 -9.36
CA ALA A 18 6.83 28.18 -8.21
C ALA A 18 5.35 28.51 -8.49
N LYS A 19 5.00 28.86 -9.74
CA LYS A 19 3.63 29.14 -10.19
C LYS A 19 2.79 27.88 -10.44
N ILE A 20 3.38 26.73 -10.74
CA ILE A 20 2.71 25.42 -10.93
C ILE A 20 2.24 24.79 -9.60
N SER A 21 2.29 25.54 -8.49
CA SER A 21 1.87 25.03 -7.18
C SER A 21 0.38 24.72 -7.13
N LEU A 22 0.00 23.64 -6.44
CA LEU A 22 -1.38 23.49 -5.95
C LEU A 22 -1.49 24.33 -4.67
N ALA A 23 -2.38 25.31 -4.68
CA ALA A 23 -2.62 26.16 -3.53
C ALA A 23 -3.51 25.43 -2.50
N PHE A 24 -3.20 25.67 -1.23
CA PHE A 24 -3.99 25.29 -0.07
C PHE A 24 -4.11 26.54 0.82
N ALA A 25 -4.79 27.59 0.35
CA ALA A 25 -5.02 28.83 1.08
C ALA A 25 -6.29 29.57 0.60
N ALA A 26 -7.30 29.61 1.47
CA ALA A 26 -8.60 30.31 1.43
C ALA A 26 -9.23 30.59 0.05
N SER A 27 -10.51 30.21 -0.05
CA SER A 27 -11.50 30.77 -0.97
C SER A 27 -11.71 32.27 -0.69
N GLY A 28 -10.67 33.07 -0.87
CA GLY A 28 -10.80 34.51 -0.97
C GLY A 28 -11.59 34.80 -2.24
N ALA A 29 -12.60 35.66 -2.13
CA ALA A 29 -13.44 36.11 -3.25
C ALA A 29 -12.63 36.52 -4.50
N ARG A 30 -11.38 36.97 -4.31
CA ARG A 30 -10.43 37.31 -5.38
C ARG A 30 -10.04 36.12 -6.27
N ASN A 31 -9.89 34.91 -5.71
CA ASN A 31 -9.47 33.74 -6.48
C ASN A 31 -10.65 33.14 -7.26
N LEU A 32 -11.86 33.10 -6.69
CA LEU A 32 -13.05 32.70 -7.45
C LEU A 32 -13.26 33.63 -8.66
N ALA A 33 -13.03 34.93 -8.51
CA ALA A 33 -13.15 35.89 -9.60
C ALA A 33 -12.24 35.55 -10.79
N LEU A 34 -11.00 35.11 -10.56
CA LEU A 34 -10.08 34.71 -11.64
C LEU A 34 -10.62 33.51 -12.44
N PHE A 35 -11.16 32.50 -11.75
CA PHE A 35 -11.74 31.33 -12.42
C PHE A 35 -13.05 31.67 -13.14
N THR A 36 -13.89 32.54 -12.57
CA THR A 36 -15.09 33.08 -13.24
C THR A 36 -14.73 33.82 -14.52
N LEU A 37 -13.70 34.67 -14.48
CA LEU A 37 -13.20 35.39 -15.66
C LEU A 37 -12.66 34.42 -16.71
N TYR A 38 -11.88 33.42 -16.31
CA TYR A 38 -11.39 32.38 -17.21
C TYR A 38 -12.54 31.63 -17.91
N ILE A 39 -13.58 31.24 -17.17
CA ILE A 39 -14.74 30.52 -17.73
C ILE A 39 -15.49 31.41 -18.74
N SER A 40 -15.75 32.67 -18.39
CA SER A 40 -16.37 33.65 -19.29
C SER A 40 -15.56 33.84 -20.58
N ALA A 41 -14.25 34.05 -20.46
CA ALA A 41 -13.38 34.36 -21.60
C ALA A 41 -13.09 33.14 -22.50
N ASN A 42 -12.86 31.96 -21.93
CA ASN A 42 -12.36 30.80 -22.68
C ASN A 42 -13.44 29.74 -22.97
N ILE A 43 -14.59 29.76 -22.29
CA ILE A 43 -15.64 28.73 -22.44
C ILE A 43 -16.97 29.35 -22.88
N GLY A 44 -17.31 30.51 -22.33
CA GLY A 44 -18.51 31.30 -22.67
C GLY A 44 -19.33 31.69 -21.44
N GLU A 45 -20.08 32.78 -21.55
CA GLU A 45 -20.90 33.32 -20.45
C GLU A 45 -22.02 32.37 -20.02
N ASP A 46 -22.59 31.58 -20.94
CA ASP A 46 -23.63 30.58 -20.64
C ASP A 46 -23.18 29.49 -19.67
N TYR A 47 -21.86 29.30 -19.52
CA TYR A 47 -21.27 28.33 -18.60
C TYR A 47 -21.03 28.89 -17.20
N LEU A 48 -21.35 30.17 -16.96
CA LEU A 48 -21.31 30.76 -15.63
C LEU A 48 -22.65 30.59 -14.90
N PRO A 49 -22.63 30.14 -13.63
CA PRO A 49 -23.84 30.13 -12.83
C PRO A 49 -24.25 31.56 -12.46
N VAL A 50 -25.57 31.80 -12.36
CA VAL A 50 -26.15 33.11 -11.98
C VAL A 50 -25.59 33.62 -10.64
N LYS A 51 -25.24 32.71 -9.73
CA LYS A 51 -24.51 33.01 -8.50
C LYS A 51 -23.32 32.05 -8.37
N PRO A 52 -22.16 32.50 -7.83
CA PRO A 52 -21.03 31.62 -7.57
C PRO A 52 -21.44 30.41 -6.74
N THR A 53 -20.96 29.23 -7.14
CA THR A 53 -21.33 27.99 -6.45
C THR A 53 -20.47 27.84 -5.19
N LEU A 54 -21.12 28.00 -4.04
CA LEU A 54 -20.49 27.84 -2.73
C LEU A 54 -20.71 26.42 -2.21
N TYR A 55 -19.62 25.73 -1.89
CA TYR A 55 -19.65 24.40 -1.29
C TYR A 55 -19.33 24.54 0.21
N SER A 56 -20.25 24.10 1.07
CA SER A 56 -20.00 24.09 2.50
C SER A 56 -19.02 22.97 2.88
N ALA A 57 -18.10 23.28 3.79
CA ALA A 57 -17.31 22.25 4.45
C ALA A 57 -18.22 21.41 5.37
N LYS A 58 -17.92 20.11 5.52
CA LYS A 58 -18.61 19.25 6.49
C LYS A 58 -18.38 19.75 7.92
N LYS A 59 -19.38 19.60 8.81
CA LYS A 59 -19.23 19.82 10.26
C LYS A 59 -18.06 18.97 10.78
N GLY A 60 -17.08 19.58 11.46
CA GLY A 60 -15.90 18.91 12.02
C GLY A 60 -14.65 18.89 11.12
N ALA A 61 -14.71 19.44 9.90
CA ALA A 61 -13.50 19.66 9.13
C ALA A 61 -12.76 20.89 9.70
N GLN A 62 -11.46 20.75 10.01
CA GLN A 62 -10.58 21.88 10.38
C GLN A 62 -10.76 23.03 9.38
N GLN A 63 -11.50 24.06 9.77
CA GLN A 63 -12.05 25.10 8.87
C GLN A 63 -10.99 26.04 8.27
N ALA A 64 -9.72 25.84 8.64
CA ALA A 64 -8.59 26.64 8.16
C ALA A 64 -7.99 26.16 6.83
N HIS A 65 -8.43 25.01 6.28
CA HIS A 65 -7.83 24.44 5.07
C HIS A 65 -8.68 24.67 3.81
N GLU A 66 -8.03 25.09 2.73
CA GLU A 66 -8.66 25.25 1.42
C GLU A 66 -8.80 23.91 0.68
N ALA A 67 -9.75 23.86 -0.26
CA ALA A 67 -9.79 22.82 -1.28
C ALA A 67 -8.47 22.76 -2.08
N ILE A 68 -8.11 21.55 -2.53
CA ILE A 68 -7.00 21.34 -3.46
C ILE A 68 -7.38 21.95 -4.81
N ARG A 69 -6.63 22.95 -5.28
CA ARG A 69 -6.89 23.63 -6.56
C ARG A 69 -5.62 24.13 -7.23
N PRO A 70 -5.67 24.46 -8.55
CA PRO A 70 -4.60 25.22 -9.19
C PRO A 70 -4.45 26.60 -8.52
N THR A 71 -3.22 27.07 -8.44
CA THR A 71 -2.90 28.46 -8.07
C THR A 71 -3.48 29.47 -9.03
N ASP A 72 -3.44 29.16 -10.33
CA ASP A 72 -3.76 30.05 -11.44
C ASP A 72 -4.58 29.28 -12.49
N PRO A 73 -5.78 29.78 -12.89
CA PRO A 73 -6.60 29.14 -13.92
C PRO A 73 -5.94 29.12 -15.31
N ASP A 74 -5.12 30.13 -15.63
CA ASP A 74 -4.50 30.29 -16.96
C ASP A 74 -3.40 29.25 -17.22
N LEU A 75 -2.92 28.57 -16.18
CA LEU A 75 -2.02 27.44 -16.31
C LEU A 75 -2.80 26.18 -16.70
N THR A 76 -3.19 26.08 -17.97
CA THR A 76 -3.93 24.91 -18.44
C THR A 76 -3.04 23.65 -18.37
N PRO A 77 -3.63 22.45 -18.21
CA PRO A 77 -2.86 21.21 -18.20
C PRO A 77 -1.93 21.06 -19.41
N ASP A 78 -2.40 21.47 -20.59
CA ASP A 78 -1.66 21.33 -21.85
C ASP A 78 -0.43 22.25 -21.90
N ASP A 79 -0.54 23.48 -21.38
CA ASP A 79 0.57 24.45 -21.35
C ASP A 79 1.73 24.01 -20.46
N ILE A 80 1.40 23.34 -19.35
CA ILE A 80 2.39 22.93 -18.35
C ILE A 80 2.88 21.49 -18.51
N ARG A 81 2.36 20.76 -19.50
CA ARG A 81 2.68 19.34 -19.75
C ARG A 81 4.19 19.07 -19.83
N GLN A 82 4.92 19.94 -20.50
CA GLN A 82 6.37 19.83 -20.70
C GLN A 82 7.19 19.92 -19.40
N PHE A 83 6.62 20.49 -18.33
CA PHE A 83 7.30 20.67 -17.05
C PHE A 83 6.96 19.56 -16.04
N LEU A 84 6.05 18.65 -16.39
CA LEU A 84 5.51 17.64 -15.48
C LEU A 84 5.80 16.22 -15.96
N SER A 85 6.08 15.33 -15.02
CA SER A 85 6.04 13.89 -15.29
C SER A 85 4.61 13.42 -15.62
N ASP A 86 4.47 12.24 -16.22
CA ASP A 86 3.17 11.67 -16.56
C ASP A 86 2.21 11.54 -15.37
N GLU A 87 2.74 11.16 -14.20
CA GLU A 87 1.94 11.03 -12.98
C GLU A 87 1.51 12.39 -12.44
N GLN A 88 2.41 13.38 -12.49
CA GLN A 88 2.13 14.74 -12.05
C GLN A 88 1.11 15.43 -12.97
N TYR A 89 1.26 15.30 -14.28
CA TYR A 89 0.32 15.85 -15.26
C TYR A 89 -1.08 15.27 -15.06
N LYS A 90 -1.22 13.94 -14.95
CA LYS A 90 -2.53 13.31 -14.73
C LYS A 90 -3.21 13.81 -13.44
N LEU A 91 -2.43 14.03 -12.39
CA LEU A 91 -2.96 14.54 -11.13
C LEU A 91 -3.32 16.02 -11.21
N TYR A 92 -2.50 16.84 -11.89
CA TYR A 92 -2.79 18.24 -12.13
C TYR A 92 -4.02 18.42 -13.01
N ASP A 93 -4.11 17.73 -14.14
CA ASP A 93 -5.26 17.72 -15.05
C ASP A 93 -6.55 17.35 -14.30
N LEU A 94 -6.50 16.31 -13.47
CA LEU A 94 -7.64 15.92 -12.64
C LEU A 94 -8.07 17.03 -11.67
N VAL A 95 -7.12 17.66 -10.97
CA VAL A 95 -7.44 18.75 -10.03
C VAL A 95 -7.96 19.98 -10.77
N TRP A 96 -7.29 20.39 -11.84
CA TRP A 96 -7.65 21.56 -12.64
C TRP A 96 -9.06 21.40 -13.21
N ARG A 97 -9.35 20.29 -13.89
CA ARG A 97 -10.67 20.03 -14.46
C ARG A 97 -11.75 19.97 -13.39
N ARG A 98 -11.47 19.34 -12.24
CA ARG A 98 -12.43 19.22 -11.13
C ARG A 98 -12.75 20.59 -10.54
N PHE A 99 -11.77 21.46 -10.39
CA PHE A 99 -11.95 22.78 -9.81
C PHE A 99 -12.66 23.75 -10.77
N VAL A 100 -12.27 23.79 -12.05
CA VAL A 100 -12.99 24.63 -13.03
C VAL A 100 -14.44 24.17 -13.17
N ALA A 101 -14.67 22.86 -13.30
CA ALA A 101 -16.02 22.30 -13.40
C ALA A 101 -16.90 22.58 -12.18
N CYS A 102 -16.34 22.71 -10.98
CA CYS A 102 -17.15 22.99 -9.78
C CYS A 102 -17.71 24.42 -9.75
N GLN A 103 -17.15 25.34 -10.56
CA GLN A 103 -17.59 26.73 -10.70
C GLN A 103 -18.43 26.98 -11.96
N MET A 104 -18.67 25.95 -12.78
CA MET A 104 -19.47 26.04 -14.00
C MET A 104 -20.96 25.76 -13.75
N ALA A 105 -21.80 26.19 -14.68
CA ALA A 105 -23.22 25.89 -14.71
C ALA A 105 -23.51 24.38 -14.77
N ALA A 106 -24.65 23.96 -14.21
CA ALA A 106 -25.07 22.56 -14.21
C ALA A 106 -25.42 22.09 -15.63
N ALA A 107 -25.09 20.83 -15.93
CA ALA A 107 -25.57 20.19 -17.16
C ALA A 107 -27.08 19.97 -17.10
N GLN A 108 -27.78 20.23 -18.21
CA GLN A 108 -29.23 20.07 -18.33
C GLN A 108 -29.57 18.90 -19.25
N TRP A 109 -30.51 18.08 -18.82
CA TRP A 109 -30.90 16.84 -19.48
C TRP A 109 -32.42 16.74 -19.59
N ASP A 110 -32.91 16.39 -20.77
CA ASP A 110 -34.30 15.98 -20.94
C ASP A 110 -34.40 14.48 -20.65
N THR A 111 -35.14 14.12 -19.60
CA THR A 111 -35.34 12.72 -19.21
C THR A 111 -36.73 12.27 -19.66
N THR A 112 -36.78 11.20 -20.45
CA THR A 112 -38.01 10.58 -20.91
C THR A 112 -38.19 9.23 -20.23
N ALA A 113 -39.29 9.07 -19.51
CA ALA A 113 -39.71 7.79 -18.95
C ALA A 113 -40.98 7.32 -19.67
N VAL A 114 -40.95 6.11 -20.22
CA VAL A 114 -42.06 5.52 -20.96
C VAL A 114 -42.51 4.27 -20.22
N GLU A 115 -43.81 4.18 -19.98
CA GLU A 115 -44.47 2.99 -19.46
C GLU A 115 -45.33 2.37 -20.56
N ILE A 116 -45.12 1.09 -20.83
CA ILE A 116 -45.81 0.34 -21.89
C ILE A 116 -46.67 -0.72 -21.22
N GLU A 117 -47.99 -0.59 -21.41
CA GLU A 117 -48.96 -1.60 -21.00
C GLU A 117 -49.22 -2.57 -22.14
N ALA A 118 -49.11 -3.87 -21.87
CA ALA A 118 -49.49 -4.90 -22.82
C ALA A 118 -50.41 -5.92 -22.16
N LYS A 119 -51.47 -6.31 -22.87
CA LYS A 119 -52.35 -7.40 -22.43
C LYS A 119 -51.72 -8.72 -22.84
N THR A 120 -51.39 -9.56 -21.87
CA THR A 120 -50.91 -10.92 -22.11
C THR A 120 -52.00 -11.93 -21.78
N SER A 121 -51.80 -13.19 -22.18
CA SER A 121 -52.71 -14.30 -21.87
C SER A 121 -52.90 -14.55 -20.36
N ILE A 122 -51.99 -14.04 -19.52
CA ILE A 122 -51.96 -14.26 -18.07
C ILE A 122 -52.37 -12.99 -17.28
N GLY A 123 -52.58 -11.86 -17.98
CA GLY A 123 -52.93 -10.58 -17.36
C GLY A 123 -52.23 -9.38 -18.01
N PRO A 124 -52.52 -8.15 -17.53
CA PRO A 124 -51.82 -6.95 -17.96
C PRO A 124 -50.38 -6.95 -17.43
N CYS A 125 -49.40 -6.75 -18.30
CA CYS A 125 -48.02 -6.52 -17.93
C CYS A 125 -47.61 -5.06 -18.19
N ARG A 126 -46.64 -4.58 -17.41
CA ARG A 126 -46.05 -3.24 -17.54
C ARG A 126 -44.55 -3.35 -17.79
N TYR A 127 -44.09 -2.67 -18.83
CA TYR A 127 -42.67 -2.46 -19.10
C TYR A 127 -42.33 -0.98 -18.87
N ARG A 128 -41.11 -0.72 -18.39
CA ARG A 128 -40.60 0.64 -18.21
C ARG A 128 -39.30 0.80 -18.98
N ALA A 129 -39.20 1.88 -19.73
CA ALA A 129 -37.96 2.34 -20.36
C ALA A 129 -37.66 3.77 -19.91
N THR A 130 -36.38 4.07 -19.66
CA THR A 130 -35.93 5.41 -19.27
C THR A 130 -34.75 5.79 -20.16
N GLY A 131 -34.81 6.96 -20.78
CA GLY A 131 -33.73 7.55 -21.55
C GLY A 131 -33.53 9.01 -21.20
N ARG A 132 -32.38 9.56 -21.56
CA ARG A 132 -32.12 10.98 -21.40
C ARG A 132 -31.28 11.54 -22.55
N VAL A 133 -31.52 12.80 -22.87
CA VAL A 133 -30.82 13.54 -23.93
C VAL A 133 -30.15 14.77 -23.31
N LEU A 134 -28.89 15.02 -23.69
CA LEU A 134 -28.15 16.20 -23.23
C LEU A 134 -28.66 17.44 -23.95
N VAL A 135 -29.20 18.40 -23.20
CA VAL A 135 -29.66 19.70 -23.71
C VAL A 135 -28.57 20.75 -23.58
N PHE A 136 -27.87 20.76 -22.44
CA PHE A 136 -26.75 21.66 -22.17
C PHE A 136 -25.65 20.91 -21.41
N ASP A 137 -24.43 20.94 -21.91
CA ASP A 137 -23.30 20.19 -21.36
C ASP A 137 -22.74 20.79 -20.07
N GLY A 138 -22.87 22.10 -19.85
CA GLY A 138 -22.44 22.76 -18.60
C GLY A 138 -21.04 22.33 -18.17
N PHE A 139 -20.87 21.99 -16.88
CA PHE A 139 -19.60 21.51 -16.34
C PHE A 139 -19.05 20.23 -17.00
N THR A 140 -19.88 19.44 -17.68
CA THR A 140 -19.45 18.16 -18.30
C THR A 140 -18.60 18.37 -19.55
N LYS A 141 -18.60 19.59 -20.11
CA LYS A 141 -17.68 20.00 -21.20
C LYS A 141 -16.22 19.80 -20.83
N ILE A 142 -15.85 20.18 -19.60
CA ILE A 142 -14.50 20.00 -19.04
C ILE A 142 -14.39 18.66 -18.31
N TRP A 143 -15.37 18.36 -17.46
CA TRP A 143 -15.42 17.15 -16.64
C TRP A 143 -16.30 16.09 -17.29
N ARG A 144 -15.78 15.46 -18.35
CA ARG A 144 -16.52 14.46 -19.13
C ARG A 144 -16.92 13.30 -18.23
N THR A 145 -18.23 13.07 -18.14
CA THR A 145 -18.80 11.91 -17.47
C THR A 145 -19.22 10.94 -18.55
N SER A 146 -18.62 9.76 -18.59
CA SER A 146 -19.06 8.70 -19.50
C SER A 146 -20.41 8.18 -19.03
N SER A 147 -21.47 8.46 -19.78
CA SER A 147 -22.76 7.82 -19.58
C SER A 147 -23.23 7.22 -20.90
N ASN A 148 -23.72 5.99 -20.83
CA ASN A 148 -24.24 5.26 -21.98
C ASN A 148 -25.76 5.25 -21.90
N ASP A 149 -26.35 6.44 -21.90
CA ASP A 149 -27.79 6.57 -21.72
C ASP A 149 -28.51 6.30 -23.04
N PRO A 150 -29.59 5.50 -23.03
CA PRO A 150 -30.32 5.21 -24.24
C PRO A 150 -31.07 6.45 -24.72
N TYR A 151 -30.99 6.72 -26.02
CA TYR A 151 -31.85 7.68 -26.70
C TYR A 151 -33.21 7.02 -26.98
N LEU A 152 -34.29 7.62 -26.48
CA LEU A 152 -35.64 7.16 -26.78
C LEU A 152 -36.22 7.99 -27.93
N PRO A 153 -36.97 7.36 -28.86
CA PRO A 153 -37.67 8.10 -29.91
C PRO A 153 -38.73 9.01 -29.28
N VAL A 154 -39.13 10.03 -30.03
CA VAL A 154 -40.27 10.88 -29.65
C VAL A 154 -41.54 10.03 -29.71
N MET A 155 -42.29 9.99 -28.60
CA MET A 155 -43.52 9.19 -28.45
C MET A 155 -44.61 10.03 -27.78
N LYS A 156 -45.87 9.68 -28.03
CA LYS A 156 -47.06 10.28 -27.41
C LYS A 156 -47.86 9.23 -26.65
N THR A 157 -48.59 9.68 -25.62
CA THR A 157 -49.54 8.83 -24.90
C THR A 157 -50.59 8.29 -25.87
N GLY A 158 -50.75 6.97 -25.89
CA GLY A 158 -51.68 6.28 -26.79
C GLY A 158 -51.05 5.74 -28.07
N ASP A 159 -49.76 6.02 -28.33
CA ASP A 159 -49.04 5.44 -29.46
C ASP A 159 -49.04 3.91 -29.37
N ARG A 160 -49.34 3.26 -30.50
CA ARG A 160 -49.34 1.79 -30.60
C ARG A 160 -47.91 1.31 -30.84
N VAL A 161 -47.39 0.53 -29.90
CA VAL A 161 -46.09 -0.15 -30.03
C VAL A 161 -46.27 -1.63 -30.31
N ARG A 162 -45.33 -2.21 -31.07
CA ARG A 162 -45.30 -3.65 -31.36
C ARG A 162 -44.04 -4.26 -30.74
N THR A 163 -44.19 -5.42 -30.11
CA THR A 163 -43.07 -6.22 -29.66
C THR A 163 -42.25 -6.71 -30.85
N VAL A 164 -40.96 -6.38 -30.85
CA VAL A 164 -39.98 -6.88 -31.83
C VAL A 164 -39.30 -8.15 -31.31
N ASP A 165 -38.84 -8.11 -30.05
CA ASP A 165 -38.10 -9.19 -29.41
C ASP A 165 -38.34 -9.18 -27.89
N ILE A 166 -38.29 -10.35 -27.26
CA ILE A 166 -38.35 -10.54 -25.80
C ILE A 166 -37.18 -11.42 -25.40
N LYS A 167 -36.17 -10.81 -24.76
CA LYS A 167 -35.02 -11.53 -24.21
C LYS A 167 -35.15 -11.71 -22.71
N ALA A 168 -35.28 -12.96 -22.27
CA ALA A 168 -35.19 -13.30 -20.85
C ALA A 168 -33.72 -13.36 -20.43
N SER A 169 -33.32 -12.52 -19.46
CA SER A 169 -31.98 -12.55 -18.87
C SER A 169 -32.05 -12.96 -17.40
N GLY A 170 -31.30 -14.00 -17.05
CA GLY A 170 -31.08 -14.37 -15.65
C GLY A 170 -30.08 -13.42 -14.99
N HIS A 171 -30.40 -12.95 -13.80
CA HIS A 171 -29.50 -12.12 -12.99
C HIS A 171 -29.29 -12.76 -11.62
N PHE A 172 -28.08 -12.61 -11.09
CA PHE A 172 -27.73 -13.02 -9.73
C PHE A 172 -27.50 -11.78 -8.86
N THR A 173 -27.88 -11.87 -7.59
CA THR A 173 -27.50 -10.87 -6.60
C THR A 173 -25.98 -10.92 -6.42
N LYS A 174 -25.36 -9.74 -6.40
CA LYS A 174 -23.92 -9.62 -6.19
C LYS A 174 -23.66 -9.34 -4.72
N PRO A 175 -22.63 -9.96 -4.10
CA PRO A 175 -22.24 -9.60 -2.75
C PRO A 175 -21.73 -8.14 -2.69
N PRO A 176 -21.68 -7.54 -1.49
CA PRO A 176 -21.09 -6.22 -1.30
C PRO A 176 -19.69 -6.14 -1.90
N ALA A 177 -19.41 -5.05 -2.61
CA ALA A 177 -18.11 -4.85 -3.21
C ALA A 177 -17.03 -4.67 -2.13
N ARG A 178 -15.91 -5.36 -2.28
CA ARG A 178 -14.73 -5.16 -1.41
C ARG A 178 -14.22 -3.73 -1.52
N TYR A 179 -13.62 -3.27 -0.43
CA TYR A 179 -13.00 -1.95 -0.39
C TYR A 179 -11.75 -1.87 -1.28
N THR A 180 -11.69 -0.84 -2.11
CA THR A 180 -10.45 -0.27 -2.65
C THR A 180 -9.88 0.76 -1.67
N GLU A 181 -8.66 1.24 -1.90
CA GLU A 181 -8.09 2.38 -1.16
C GLU A 181 -9.04 3.59 -1.13
N ALA A 182 -9.56 3.99 -2.29
CA ALA A 182 -10.45 5.15 -2.39
C ALA A 182 -11.78 4.95 -1.64
N SER A 183 -12.41 3.78 -1.78
CA SER A 183 -13.67 3.49 -1.09
C SER A 183 -13.49 3.28 0.41
N LEU A 184 -12.33 2.78 0.86
CA LEU A 184 -12.01 2.67 2.28
C LEU A 184 -11.83 4.05 2.90
N VAL A 185 -11.08 4.95 2.26
CA VAL A 185 -10.96 6.35 2.71
C VAL A 185 -12.35 7.00 2.79
N LYS A 186 -13.18 6.80 1.77
CA LYS A 186 -14.56 7.32 1.76
C LYS A 186 -15.42 6.77 2.90
N ALA A 187 -15.24 5.48 3.25
CA ALA A 187 -15.92 4.88 4.39
C ALA A 187 -15.42 5.46 5.72
N LEU A 188 -14.10 5.56 5.91
CA LEU A 188 -13.50 6.18 7.10
C LEU A 188 -13.95 7.63 7.29
N GLU A 189 -13.96 8.43 6.22
CA GLU A 189 -14.46 9.81 6.23
C GLU A 189 -15.96 9.88 6.56
N LYS A 190 -16.77 8.94 6.07
CA LYS A 190 -18.20 8.87 6.37
C LYS A 190 -18.45 8.56 7.85
N GLU A 191 -17.66 7.65 8.42
CA GLU A 191 -17.75 7.25 9.84
C GLU A 191 -17.03 8.23 10.78
N GLY A 192 -16.35 9.26 10.25
CA GLY A 192 -15.61 10.24 11.06
C GLY A 192 -14.31 9.72 11.67
N ILE A 193 -13.79 8.59 11.17
CA ILE A 193 -12.55 7.97 11.63
C ILE A 193 -11.38 8.50 10.80
N GLY A 194 -10.33 8.96 11.47
CA GLY A 194 -9.15 9.53 10.83
C GLY A 194 -9.35 10.94 10.28
N ARG A 195 -8.26 11.52 9.76
CA ARG A 195 -8.16 12.88 9.24
C ARG A 195 -7.37 12.88 7.92
N PRO A 196 -7.39 13.96 7.12
CA PRO A 196 -6.63 14.02 5.86
C PRO A 196 -5.13 13.72 5.99
N SER A 197 -4.56 13.91 7.19
CA SER A 197 -3.18 13.56 7.54
C SER A 197 -2.97 12.05 7.77
N THR A 198 -4.01 11.30 8.16
CA THR A 198 -3.87 9.91 8.63
C THR A 198 -4.38 8.86 7.64
N TYR A 199 -5.25 9.20 6.67
CA TYR A 199 -5.79 8.20 5.73
C TYR A 199 -4.71 7.36 5.01
N ALA A 200 -3.67 8.03 4.50
CA ALA A 200 -2.58 7.34 3.81
C ALA A 200 -1.73 6.48 4.75
N SER A 201 -1.48 6.94 5.98
CA SER A 201 -0.70 6.19 6.96
C SER A 201 -1.47 4.99 7.52
N ILE A 202 -2.79 5.12 7.73
CA ILE A 202 -3.67 4.01 8.11
C ILE A 202 -3.58 2.89 7.06
N ILE A 203 -3.82 3.23 5.80
CA ILE A 203 -3.77 2.28 4.67
C ILE A 203 -2.40 1.60 4.55
N THR A 204 -1.32 2.37 4.72
CA THR A 204 0.04 1.82 4.66
C THR A 204 0.30 0.87 5.82
N THR A 205 -0.10 1.26 7.04
CA THR A 205 0.16 0.49 8.26
C THR A 205 -0.55 -0.86 8.26
N ILE A 206 -1.82 -0.91 7.85
CA ILE A 206 -2.58 -2.18 7.82
C ILE A 206 -2.05 -3.16 6.76
N GLN A 207 -1.46 -2.65 5.67
CA GLN A 207 -0.81 -3.46 4.64
C GLN A 207 0.57 -3.94 5.10
N ASP A 208 1.41 -3.05 5.65
CA ASP A 208 2.75 -3.39 6.11
C ASP A 208 2.73 -4.43 7.25
N ARG A 209 1.71 -4.34 8.12
CA ARG A 209 1.46 -5.33 9.18
C ARG A 209 0.78 -6.61 8.69
N LYS A 210 0.41 -6.68 7.41
CA LYS A 210 -0.27 -7.83 6.78
C LYS A 210 -1.62 -8.20 7.40
N TYR A 211 -2.37 -7.22 7.92
CA TYR A 211 -3.77 -7.44 8.32
C TYR A 211 -4.69 -7.50 7.11
N VAL A 212 -4.31 -6.77 6.06
CA VAL A 212 -4.97 -6.83 4.76
C VAL A 212 -3.93 -7.00 3.67
N GLU A 213 -4.36 -7.55 2.54
CA GLU A 213 -3.57 -7.59 1.32
C GLU A 213 -4.36 -7.05 0.13
N LYS A 214 -3.65 -6.51 -0.84
CA LYS A 214 -4.24 -5.88 -2.02
C LYS A 214 -4.12 -6.79 -3.22
N ILE A 215 -5.27 -7.25 -3.73
CA ILE A 215 -5.37 -8.10 -4.93
C ILE A 215 -6.33 -7.41 -5.88
N ASP A 216 -5.91 -7.23 -7.14
CA ASP A 216 -6.70 -6.52 -8.16
C ASP A 216 -7.25 -5.17 -7.68
N ARG A 217 -6.41 -4.43 -6.93
CA ARG A 217 -6.71 -3.11 -6.32
C ARG A 217 -7.81 -3.13 -5.25
N LYS A 218 -8.22 -4.31 -4.77
CA LYS A 218 -9.19 -4.51 -3.69
C LYS A 218 -8.50 -5.08 -2.46
N PHE A 219 -8.96 -4.68 -1.28
CA PHE A 219 -8.52 -5.21 -0.01
C PHE A 219 -9.19 -6.53 0.29
N HIS A 220 -8.38 -7.46 0.76
CA HIS A 220 -8.79 -8.72 1.34
C HIS A 220 -8.24 -8.77 2.76
N ALA A 221 -9.08 -9.13 3.72
CA ALA A 221 -8.63 -9.45 5.06
C ALA A 221 -7.73 -10.70 5.00
N THR A 222 -6.67 -10.71 5.78
CA THR A 222 -5.86 -11.91 5.99
C THR A 222 -6.37 -12.64 7.23
N ASP A 223 -6.09 -13.94 7.34
CA ASP A 223 -6.48 -14.70 8.54
C ASP A 223 -5.90 -14.08 9.83
N ILE A 224 -4.72 -13.45 9.75
CA ILE A 224 -4.11 -12.75 10.89
C ILE A 224 -4.91 -11.49 11.23
N GLY A 225 -5.36 -10.74 10.22
CA GLY A 225 -6.20 -9.57 10.41
C GLY A 225 -7.50 -9.93 11.11
N GLU A 226 -8.18 -10.99 10.67
CA GLU A 226 -9.43 -11.46 11.26
C GLU A 226 -9.25 -11.86 12.73
N VAL A 227 -8.29 -12.74 13.04
CA VAL A 227 -8.06 -13.19 14.43
C VAL A 227 -7.65 -12.05 15.36
N VAL A 228 -6.84 -11.10 14.87
CA VAL A 228 -6.47 -9.93 15.67
C VAL A 228 -7.69 -9.05 15.92
N THR A 229 -8.52 -8.82 14.90
CA THR A 229 -9.77 -8.06 15.05
C THR A 229 -10.71 -8.73 16.03
N ASP A 230 -10.93 -10.04 15.94
CA ASP A 230 -11.84 -10.77 16.84
C ASP A 230 -11.38 -10.66 18.30
N LYS A 231 -10.09 -10.88 18.57
CA LYS A 231 -9.53 -10.71 19.92
C LYS A 231 -9.61 -9.28 20.43
N LEU A 232 -9.40 -8.29 19.56
CA LEU A 232 -9.53 -6.89 19.98
C LEU A 232 -10.99 -6.53 20.27
N CYS A 233 -11.95 -7.07 19.52
CA CYS A 233 -13.38 -6.88 19.77
C CYS A 233 -13.82 -7.54 21.09
N GLU A 234 -13.25 -8.70 21.42
CA GLU A 234 -13.52 -9.42 22.68
C GLU A 234 -12.97 -8.68 23.91
N PHE A 235 -11.68 -8.29 23.88
CA PHE A 235 -10.99 -7.74 25.05
C PHE A 235 -11.02 -6.20 25.13
N PHE A 236 -11.22 -5.52 24.00
CA PHE A 236 -11.24 -4.06 23.91
C PHE A 236 -12.48 -3.52 23.14
N PRO A 237 -13.71 -3.94 23.51
CA PRO A 237 -14.92 -3.59 22.76
C PRO A 237 -15.14 -2.08 22.65
N ARG A 238 -14.83 -1.32 23.71
CA ARG A 238 -14.93 0.14 23.72
C ARG A 238 -13.96 0.79 22.72
N VAL A 239 -12.74 0.27 22.60
CA VAL A 239 -11.73 0.83 21.68
C VAL A 239 -12.02 0.45 20.23
N MET A 240 -12.57 -0.75 20.01
CA MET A 240 -12.94 -1.25 18.68
C MET A 240 -14.26 -0.68 18.16
N ASP A 241 -15.02 0.01 19.00
CA ASP A 241 -16.24 0.70 18.59
C ASP A 241 -15.94 1.91 17.68
N ILE A 242 -16.71 2.01 16.60
CA ILE A 242 -16.60 3.08 15.60
C ILE A 242 -16.95 4.44 16.22
N ALA A 243 -18.00 4.48 17.06
CA ALA A 243 -18.45 5.73 17.65
C ALA A 243 -17.44 6.27 18.67
N PHE A 244 -16.79 5.40 19.44
CA PHE A 244 -15.70 5.77 20.33
C PHE A 244 -14.49 6.34 19.56
N THR A 245 -14.07 5.66 18.48
CA THR A 245 -12.93 6.13 17.66
C THR A 245 -13.21 7.51 17.07
N ARG A 246 -14.42 7.72 16.52
CA ARG A 246 -14.86 9.03 16.03
C ARG A 246 -14.86 10.08 17.15
N HIS A 247 -15.38 9.73 18.33
CA HIS A 247 -15.42 10.65 19.46
C HIS A 247 -14.02 11.09 19.91
N MET A 248 -13.06 10.17 19.93
CA MET A 248 -11.67 10.47 20.27
C MET A 248 -11.05 11.45 19.26
N GLU A 249 -11.30 11.27 17.97
CA GLU A 249 -10.85 12.20 16.94
C GLU A 249 -11.47 13.60 17.13
N ASP A 250 -12.76 13.68 17.47
CA ASP A 250 -13.44 14.95 17.78
C ASP A 250 -12.87 15.61 19.05
N GLN A 251 -12.44 14.83 20.04
CA GLN A 251 -11.75 15.35 21.22
C GLN A 251 -10.38 15.93 20.85
N LEU A 252 -9.62 15.28 19.95
CA LEU A 252 -8.34 15.82 19.47
C LEU A 252 -8.51 17.15 18.74
N ASP A 253 -9.56 17.30 17.92
CA ASP A 253 -9.86 18.58 17.27
C ASP A 253 -10.23 19.67 18.29
N LYS A 254 -11.01 19.33 19.33
CA LYS A 254 -11.31 20.28 20.42
C LYS A 254 -10.08 20.71 21.21
N ILE A 255 -9.07 19.84 21.35
CA ILE A 255 -7.78 20.20 21.97
C ILE A 255 -7.05 21.22 21.08
N GLU A 256 -7.03 21.02 19.76
CA GLU A 256 -6.42 21.96 18.81
C GLU A 256 -7.09 23.34 18.87
N GLU A 257 -8.42 23.37 19.00
CA GLU A 257 -9.22 24.59 19.14
C GLU A 257 -9.21 25.21 20.56
N GLN A 258 -8.41 24.64 21.49
CA GLN A 258 -8.29 25.06 22.90
C GLN A 258 -9.60 24.97 23.71
N HIS A 259 -10.49 24.04 23.34
CA HIS A 259 -11.76 23.84 24.01
C HIS A 259 -11.70 22.85 25.19
N ILE A 260 -10.70 21.96 25.23
CA ILE A 260 -10.55 20.96 26.30
C ILE A 260 -9.06 20.71 26.63
N ASP A 261 -8.79 20.30 27.87
CA ASP A 261 -7.43 19.93 28.31
C ASP A 261 -7.03 18.53 27.82
N TRP A 262 -5.82 18.43 27.24
CA TRP A 262 -5.33 17.19 26.65
C TRP A 262 -4.98 16.12 27.71
N GLN A 263 -4.59 16.52 28.92
CA GLN A 263 -4.27 15.57 30.00
C GLN A 263 -5.54 14.92 30.53
N GLY A 264 -6.64 15.68 30.64
CA GLY A 264 -7.97 15.17 30.96
C GLY A 264 -8.41 14.07 30.00
N VAL A 265 -8.36 14.33 28.69
CA VAL A 265 -8.72 13.35 27.65
C VAL A 265 -7.84 12.09 27.72
N LEU A 266 -6.53 12.26 27.93
CA LEU A 266 -5.62 11.12 28.11
C LEU A 266 -5.93 10.31 29.36
N GLY A 267 -6.29 10.96 30.47
CA GLY A 267 -6.69 10.29 31.71
C GLY A 267 -7.97 9.46 31.53
N GLU A 268 -8.98 10.04 30.87
CA GLU A 268 -10.26 9.39 30.55
C GLU A 268 -10.10 8.18 29.62
N PHE A 269 -9.16 8.25 28.66
CA PHE A 269 -8.82 7.13 27.79
C PHE A 269 -8.02 6.05 28.56
N TYR A 270 -6.95 6.47 29.23
CA TYR A 270 -5.93 5.56 29.75
C TYR A 270 -6.42 4.70 30.93
N GLY A 271 -7.25 5.24 31.82
CA GLY A 271 -7.76 4.48 32.98
C GLY A 271 -8.47 3.19 32.56
N PRO A 272 -9.59 3.28 31.80
CA PRO A 272 -10.31 2.11 31.31
C PRO A 272 -9.49 1.24 30.35
N PHE A 273 -8.62 1.86 29.54
CA PHE A 273 -7.74 1.11 28.64
C PHE A 273 -6.76 0.22 29.42
N LYS A 274 -6.18 0.74 30.50
CA LYS A 274 -5.23 0.01 31.34
C LYS A 274 -5.90 -1.17 32.04
N GLU A 275 -7.11 -0.99 32.59
CA GLU A 275 -7.85 -2.10 33.20
C GLU A 275 -8.14 -3.23 32.21
N ASN A 276 -8.53 -2.89 30.98
CA ASN A 276 -8.73 -3.87 29.92
C ASN A 276 -7.42 -4.52 29.47
N LEU A 277 -6.32 -3.76 29.46
CA LEU A 277 -5.00 -4.27 29.13
C LEU A 277 -4.48 -5.26 30.19
N ASP A 278 -4.70 -4.97 31.47
CA ASP A 278 -4.30 -5.84 32.59
C ASP A 278 -5.10 -7.15 32.53
N LYS A 279 -6.43 -7.08 32.31
CA LYS A 279 -7.27 -8.27 32.07
C LYS A 279 -6.82 -9.07 30.85
N ALA A 280 -6.56 -8.38 29.74
CA ALA A 280 -6.07 -9.02 28.52
C ALA A 280 -4.70 -9.68 28.72
N ALA A 281 -3.81 -9.12 29.55
CA ALA A 281 -2.52 -9.73 29.83
C ALA A 281 -2.64 -11.08 30.56
N GLU A 282 -3.67 -11.24 31.40
CA GLU A 282 -3.95 -12.47 32.15
C GLU A 282 -4.74 -13.49 31.32
N ASP A 283 -5.79 -13.04 30.64
CA ASP A 283 -6.80 -13.91 30.01
C ASP A 283 -6.60 -14.11 28.50
N MET A 284 -5.90 -13.21 27.80
CA MET A 284 -5.75 -13.31 26.35
C MET A 284 -4.76 -14.41 25.97
N LYS A 285 -5.30 -15.60 25.67
CA LYS A 285 -4.51 -16.67 25.05
C LYS A 285 -3.94 -16.19 23.72
N HIS A 286 -2.64 -16.38 23.53
CA HIS A 286 -1.96 -16.06 22.28
C HIS A 286 -2.70 -16.69 21.10
N ALA A 287 -2.97 -15.92 20.03
CA ALA A 287 -3.60 -16.38 18.78
C ALA A 287 -2.96 -17.64 18.16
N LYS A 288 -1.70 -17.94 18.50
CA LYS A 288 -0.99 -19.14 18.05
C LYS A 288 -1.39 -20.42 18.79
N ALA A 289 -2.07 -20.31 19.92
CA ALA A 289 -2.49 -21.41 20.78
C ALA A 289 -3.93 -21.85 20.51
N GLU A 290 -4.73 -21.04 19.82
CA GLU A 290 -6.08 -21.42 19.39
C GLU A 290 -6.02 -22.36 18.19
N THR A 291 -6.79 -23.44 18.29
CA THR A 291 -6.96 -24.45 17.26
C THR A 291 -8.42 -24.46 16.82
N THR A 292 -8.66 -24.23 15.53
CA THR A 292 -10.00 -24.41 14.96
C THR A 292 -10.09 -25.82 14.36
N PRO A 293 -11.15 -26.60 14.63
CA PRO A 293 -11.37 -27.87 13.96
C PRO A 293 -11.35 -27.72 12.44
N SER A 294 -10.86 -28.72 11.72
CA SER A 294 -10.91 -28.77 10.26
C SER A 294 -11.60 -30.05 9.80
N GLU A 295 -12.06 -30.03 8.55
CA GLU A 295 -12.70 -31.18 7.91
C GLU A 295 -11.68 -32.24 7.42
N TYR A 296 -10.38 -32.01 7.65
CA TYR A 296 -9.31 -32.85 7.11
C TYR A 296 -8.80 -33.86 8.14
N GLU A 297 -8.52 -35.07 7.66
CA GLU A 297 -7.82 -36.11 8.42
C GLU A 297 -6.32 -36.09 8.13
N CYS A 298 -5.52 -36.39 9.15
CA CYS A 298 -4.07 -36.40 9.05
C CYS A 298 -3.61 -37.61 8.20
N PRO A 299 -2.92 -37.40 7.07
CA PRO A 299 -2.48 -38.49 6.19
C PRO A 299 -1.40 -39.39 6.83
N LYS A 300 -0.82 -38.98 7.97
CA LYS A 300 0.22 -39.75 8.67
C LYS A 300 -0.33 -40.66 9.77
N CYS A 301 -1.43 -40.29 10.42
CA CYS A 301 -1.94 -41.04 11.59
C CYS A 301 -3.47 -41.19 11.62
N GLY A 302 -4.20 -40.66 10.65
CA GLY A 302 -5.67 -40.78 10.56
C GLY A 302 -6.46 -39.93 11.56
N LYS A 303 -5.81 -39.23 12.50
CA LYS A 303 -6.50 -38.33 13.45
C LYS A 303 -6.92 -37.01 12.77
N GLU A 304 -7.93 -36.35 13.31
CA GLU A 304 -8.42 -35.05 12.82
C GLU A 304 -7.31 -33.99 12.77
N MET A 305 -7.39 -33.08 11.81
CA MET A 305 -6.52 -31.92 11.70
C MET A 305 -7.21 -30.68 12.26
N VAL A 306 -6.39 -29.74 12.73
CA VAL A 306 -6.82 -28.44 13.24
C VAL A 306 -6.04 -27.33 12.55
N TYR A 307 -6.73 -26.22 12.29
CA TYR A 307 -6.10 -25.00 11.83
C TYR A 307 -5.33 -24.36 12.99
N ARG A 308 -4.07 -23.98 12.71
CA ARG A 308 -3.21 -23.22 13.61
C ARG A 308 -2.62 -22.01 12.89
N PHE A 309 -2.22 -21.02 13.67
CA PHE A 309 -1.62 -19.79 13.14
C PHE A 309 -0.09 -19.80 13.28
N GLY A 310 0.59 -19.65 12.14
CA GLY A 310 2.03 -19.54 12.04
C GLY A 310 2.48 -18.14 11.64
N LYS A 311 3.80 -17.97 11.44
CA LYS A 311 4.37 -16.72 10.90
C LYS A 311 3.93 -16.42 9.45
N ASN A 312 3.46 -17.45 8.73
CA ASN A 312 3.11 -17.38 7.32
C ASN A 312 1.58 -17.45 7.10
N GLY A 313 0.77 -17.26 8.14
CA GLY A 313 -0.70 -17.39 8.08
C GLY A 313 -1.21 -18.67 8.72
N ARG A 314 -2.47 -19.01 8.43
CA ARG A 314 -3.12 -20.24 8.89
C ARG A 314 -2.54 -21.47 8.17
N PHE A 315 -2.41 -22.58 8.88
CA PHE A 315 -1.98 -23.85 8.34
C PHE A 315 -2.69 -25.00 9.06
N LEU A 316 -2.75 -26.16 8.43
CA LEU A 316 -3.34 -27.36 9.00
C LEU A 316 -2.27 -28.16 9.75
N SER A 317 -2.60 -28.62 10.95
CA SER A 317 -1.73 -29.43 11.80
C SER A 317 -2.49 -30.58 12.42
N CYS A 318 -1.83 -31.71 12.69
CA CYS A 318 -2.48 -32.82 13.36
C CYS A 318 -2.92 -32.43 14.80
N SER A 319 -4.14 -32.82 15.20
CA SER A 319 -4.65 -32.67 16.57
C SER A 319 -3.73 -33.31 17.62
N ALA A 320 -3.11 -34.46 17.31
CA ALA A 320 -2.20 -35.18 18.20
C ALA A 320 -0.77 -34.62 18.27
N TYR A 321 -0.54 -33.36 17.93
CA TYR A 321 0.73 -32.70 18.22
C TYR A 321 0.93 -32.58 19.75
N PRO A 322 2.08 -32.98 20.34
CA PRO A 322 3.40 -33.14 19.70
C PRO A 322 3.76 -34.54 19.17
N GLU A 323 2.92 -35.55 19.41
CA GLU A 323 3.17 -36.95 18.99
C GLU A 323 3.21 -37.08 17.46
N CYS A 324 2.27 -36.44 16.77
CA CYS A 324 2.26 -36.31 15.32
C CYS A 324 2.63 -34.88 14.89
N LYS A 325 3.81 -34.72 14.27
CA LYS A 325 4.34 -33.43 13.79
C LYS A 325 3.95 -33.09 12.35
N PHE A 326 2.94 -33.76 11.79
CA PHE A 326 2.48 -33.47 10.44
C PHE A 326 1.79 -32.10 10.39
N ALA A 327 2.18 -31.27 9.42
CA ALA A 327 1.59 -29.97 9.16
C ALA A 327 1.69 -29.67 7.66
N CYS A 328 0.66 -29.04 7.11
CA CYS A 328 0.59 -28.66 5.71
C CYS A 328 -0.04 -27.28 5.55
N PRO A 329 0.31 -26.52 4.50
CA PRO A 329 -0.33 -25.25 4.20
C PRO A 329 -1.79 -25.45 3.77
N CYS A 330 -2.65 -24.46 4.05
CA CYS A 330 -3.97 -24.35 3.47
C CYS A 330 -4.05 -23.11 2.58
N ASP A 331 -4.96 -23.09 1.62
CA ASP A 331 -5.28 -21.88 0.87
C ASP A 331 -6.15 -20.93 1.72
N ARG A 332 -6.54 -19.79 1.13
CA ARG A 332 -7.39 -18.78 1.79
C ARG A 332 -8.78 -19.29 2.14
N GLU A 333 -9.30 -20.27 1.41
CA GLU A 333 -10.61 -20.88 1.69
C GLU A 333 -10.48 -21.95 2.79
N GLY A 334 -9.25 -22.20 3.29
CA GLY A 334 -8.96 -23.25 4.24
C GLY A 334 -8.73 -24.61 3.59
N LYS A 335 -8.72 -24.69 2.27
CA LYS A 335 -8.53 -25.95 1.59
C LYS A 335 -7.11 -26.46 1.77
N MET A 336 -6.97 -27.73 2.11
CA MET A 336 -5.66 -28.38 2.22
C MET A 336 -4.95 -28.35 0.87
N ILE A 337 -3.78 -27.70 0.82
CA ILE A 337 -2.94 -27.71 -0.38
C ILE A 337 -2.18 -29.03 -0.38
N LYS A 338 -2.60 -29.96 -1.24
CA LYS A 338 -1.85 -31.18 -1.50
C LYS A 338 -0.61 -30.83 -2.32
N GLU A 339 0.54 -31.30 -1.87
CA GLU A 339 1.78 -31.16 -2.65
C GLU A 339 1.62 -31.95 -3.96
N ALA A 340 1.67 -31.27 -5.10
CA ALA A 340 1.58 -31.91 -6.40
C ALA A 340 2.93 -32.56 -6.75
N GLU A 341 2.90 -33.81 -7.20
CA GLU A 341 4.06 -34.45 -7.80
C GLU A 341 4.42 -33.74 -9.11
N SER A 342 5.69 -33.43 -9.28
CA SER A 342 6.23 -32.93 -10.54
C SER A 342 6.70 -34.09 -11.42
N GLU A 343 6.76 -33.86 -12.73
CA GLU A 343 7.34 -34.81 -13.68
C GLU A 343 8.85 -35.01 -13.49
N HIS A 344 9.51 -34.15 -12.70
CA HIS A 344 10.94 -34.15 -12.51
C HIS A 344 11.38 -35.10 -11.39
N LYS A 345 12.43 -35.87 -11.66
CA LYS A 345 13.11 -36.73 -10.69
C LYS A 345 14.25 -36.00 -10.01
N CYS A 346 14.49 -36.32 -8.75
CA CYS A 346 15.58 -35.78 -7.96
C CYS A 346 16.93 -36.17 -8.60
N PRO A 347 17.84 -35.22 -8.88
CA PRO A 347 19.14 -35.52 -9.49
C PRO A 347 20.09 -36.27 -8.54
N GLU A 348 19.81 -36.28 -7.24
CA GLU A 348 20.67 -36.92 -6.23
C GLU A 348 20.22 -38.35 -5.88
N CYS A 349 18.90 -38.62 -5.84
CA CYS A 349 18.37 -39.92 -5.42
C CYS A 349 17.36 -40.57 -6.38
N GLY A 350 16.97 -39.91 -7.48
CA GLY A 350 16.06 -40.45 -8.49
C GLY A 350 14.57 -40.51 -8.12
N LYS A 351 14.20 -40.20 -6.87
CA LYS A 351 12.80 -40.13 -6.40
C LYS A 351 12.04 -38.93 -6.99
N PRO A 352 10.69 -38.97 -7.07
CA PRO A 352 9.91 -37.85 -7.61
C PRO A 352 10.10 -36.57 -6.80
N MET A 353 10.04 -35.42 -7.46
CA MET A 353 10.09 -34.11 -6.80
C MET A 353 8.68 -33.53 -6.65
N MET A 354 8.44 -32.80 -5.56
CA MET A 354 7.16 -32.22 -5.18
C MET A 354 7.18 -30.70 -5.38
N HIS A 355 6.10 -30.13 -5.91
CA HIS A 355 5.90 -28.68 -5.96
C HIS A 355 5.66 -28.13 -4.56
N LYS A 356 6.55 -27.23 -4.12
CA LYS A 356 6.50 -26.58 -2.80
C LYS A 356 6.60 -25.06 -2.94
N LEU A 357 5.97 -24.35 -2.01
CA LEU A 357 6.05 -22.90 -1.91
C LEU A 357 7.01 -22.50 -0.80
N GLY A 358 8.07 -21.78 -1.17
CA GLY A 358 9.07 -21.26 -0.24
C GLY A 358 9.00 -19.74 -0.13
N ARG A 359 9.82 -19.19 0.77
CA ARG A 359 9.98 -17.72 0.93
C ARG A 359 10.41 -17.02 -0.36
N PHE A 360 11.16 -17.70 -1.21
CA PHE A 360 11.75 -17.14 -2.44
C PHE A 360 10.94 -17.47 -3.70
N GLY A 361 9.74 -18.03 -3.55
CA GLY A 361 8.89 -18.50 -4.64
C GLY A 361 8.70 -20.02 -4.63
N PRO A 362 8.00 -20.55 -5.65
CA PRO A 362 7.85 -21.98 -5.84
C PRO A 362 9.22 -22.64 -6.09
N PHE A 363 9.36 -23.88 -5.64
CA PHE A 363 10.52 -24.73 -5.85
C PHE A 363 10.09 -26.20 -5.85
N LEU A 364 10.90 -27.07 -6.44
CA LEU A 364 10.74 -28.51 -6.37
C LEU A 364 11.59 -29.06 -5.23
N GLY A 365 10.98 -29.76 -4.28
CA GLY A 365 11.68 -30.47 -3.21
C GLY A 365 11.60 -31.98 -3.40
N CYS A 366 12.67 -32.71 -3.09
CA CYS A 366 12.62 -34.18 -3.13
C CYS A 366 11.50 -34.73 -2.23
N SER A 367 10.76 -35.75 -2.70
CA SER A 367 9.72 -36.43 -1.91
C SER A 367 10.27 -37.12 -0.66
N ASP A 368 11.56 -37.46 -0.66
CA ASP A 368 12.25 -38.14 0.45
C ASP A 368 12.85 -37.17 1.48
N TYR A 369 12.28 -35.98 1.65
CA TYR A 369 12.70 -35.09 2.73
C TYR A 369 12.23 -35.67 4.08
N PRO A 370 13.07 -35.78 5.14
CA PRO A 370 14.34 -35.08 5.35
C PRO A 370 15.63 -35.87 5.01
N THR A 371 15.55 -37.10 4.52
CA THR A 371 16.73 -37.93 4.16
C THR A 371 17.44 -37.35 2.93
N CYS A 372 16.69 -36.91 1.93
CA CYS A 372 17.21 -36.19 0.76
C CYS A 372 16.78 -34.70 0.81
N LYS A 373 17.75 -33.78 0.85
CA LYS A 373 17.50 -32.32 1.00
C LYS A 373 17.63 -31.54 -0.31
N THR A 374 17.73 -32.24 -1.44
CA THR A 374 17.87 -31.65 -2.76
C THR A 374 16.64 -30.82 -3.12
N ILE A 375 16.89 -29.62 -3.64
CA ILE A 375 15.86 -28.71 -4.15
C ILE A 375 16.24 -28.23 -5.54
N LEU A 376 15.26 -28.06 -6.41
CA LEU A 376 15.41 -27.39 -7.71
C LEU A 376 14.55 -26.13 -7.70
N ASN A 377 15.10 -25.01 -8.16
CA ASN A 377 14.35 -23.77 -8.26
C ASN A 377 13.58 -23.76 -9.57
N VAL A 378 12.40 -23.16 -9.59
CA VAL A 378 11.66 -22.87 -10.83
C VAL A 378 11.76 -21.38 -11.17
N ASP A 379 11.71 -21.06 -12.47
CA ASP A 379 11.62 -19.69 -12.94
C ASP A 379 10.18 -19.13 -12.86
N LYS A 380 9.94 -17.94 -13.42
CA LYS A 380 8.61 -17.30 -13.40
C LYS A 380 7.61 -17.99 -14.32
N ASP A 381 8.09 -18.70 -15.33
CA ASP A 381 7.30 -19.38 -16.35
C ASP A 381 7.05 -20.86 -15.96
N GLY A 382 7.60 -21.29 -14.83
CA GLY A 382 7.40 -22.63 -14.25
C GLY A 382 8.49 -23.63 -14.64
N ASN A 383 9.52 -23.24 -15.40
CA ASN A 383 10.56 -24.15 -15.85
C ASN A 383 11.60 -24.39 -14.74
N VAL A 384 12.06 -25.64 -14.65
CA VAL A 384 13.09 -26.04 -13.67
C VAL A 384 14.45 -25.48 -14.08
N LEU A 385 15.04 -24.71 -13.18
CA LEU A 385 16.40 -24.22 -13.33
C LEU A 385 17.39 -25.33 -12.95
N PRO A 386 18.48 -25.50 -13.71
CA PRO A 386 19.51 -26.46 -13.36
C PRO A 386 20.10 -26.15 -11.98
N PRO A 387 20.52 -27.18 -11.23
CA PRO A 387 21.18 -26.98 -9.95
C PRO A 387 22.39 -26.07 -10.13
N LYS A 388 22.51 -25.06 -9.26
CA LYS A 388 23.65 -24.14 -9.32
C LYS A 388 24.94 -24.93 -9.02
N PRO A 389 26.04 -24.67 -9.73
CA PRO A 389 27.31 -25.32 -9.45
C PRO A 389 27.71 -25.06 -7.99
N PRO A 390 28.38 -26.02 -7.34
CA PRO A 390 28.83 -25.87 -5.97
C PRO A 390 29.77 -24.64 -5.86
N PRO A 391 29.73 -23.90 -4.73
CA PRO A 391 30.59 -22.74 -4.56
C PRO A 391 32.06 -23.14 -4.57
N GLU A 392 32.89 -22.44 -5.36
CA GLU A 392 34.32 -22.70 -5.40
C GLU A 392 35.01 -22.06 -4.18
N PRO A 393 35.82 -22.82 -3.41
CA PRO A 393 36.58 -22.29 -2.30
C PRO A 393 37.72 -21.38 -2.78
N THR A 394 37.96 -20.28 -2.07
CA THR A 394 39.02 -19.31 -2.45
C THR A 394 40.24 -19.36 -1.54
N GLY A 395 40.13 -20.05 -0.40
CA GLY A 395 41.07 -20.03 0.72
C GLY A 395 40.98 -18.76 1.59
N ILE A 396 40.17 -17.76 1.21
CA ILE A 396 40.19 -16.44 1.85
C ILE A 396 39.29 -16.42 3.09
N LYS A 397 39.82 -16.09 4.26
CA LYS A 397 39.03 -15.98 5.50
C LYS A 397 38.04 -14.82 5.43
N CYS A 398 36.84 -15.00 5.97
CA CYS A 398 35.83 -13.95 6.03
C CYS A 398 36.12 -12.97 7.18
N TYR A 399 36.41 -11.71 6.89
CA TYR A 399 36.70 -10.67 7.89
C TYR A 399 35.60 -10.47 8.94
N LYS A 400 34.33 -10.69 8.60
CA LYS A 400 33.21 -10.45 9.52
C LYS A 400 33.05 -11.52 10.58
N CYS A 401 33.18 -12.79 10.20
CA CYS A 401 32.92 -13.91 11.11
C CYS A 401 34.18 -14.63 11.56
N LYS A 402 35.33 -14.34 10.95
CA LYS A 402 36.69 -14.87 11.18
C LYS A 402 36.85 -16.40 11.13
N SER A 403 35.74 -17.13 11.11
CA SER A 403 35.62 -18.58 11.21
C SER A 403 35.01 -19.20 9.96
N GLY A 404 34.57 -18.38 9.00
CA GLY A 404 34.08 -18.81 7.69
C GLY A 404 35.04 -18.36 6.59
N GLU A 405 34.86 -18.93 5.41
CA GLU A 405 35.67 -18.67 4.22
C GLU A 405 34.82 -17.97 3.16
N LEU A 406 35.43 -17.13 2.34
CA LEU A 406 34.80 -16.58 1.14
C LEU A 406 34.85 -17.62 0.03
N VAL A 407 33.69 -17.91 -0.56
CA VAL A 407 33.53 -18.83 -1.68
C VAL A 407 32.94 -18.08 -2.87
N ILE A 408 33.34 -18.44 -4.09
CA ILE A 408 32.80 -17.85 -5.32
C ILE A 408 31.43 -18.45 -5.56
N ARG A 409 30.44 -17.57 -5.79
CA ARG A 409 29.06 -17.93 -6.12
C ARG A 409 28.63 -17.19 -7.38
N GLN A 410 27.79 -17.82 -8.18
CA GLN A 410 27.22 -17.22 -9.37
C GLN A 410 25.90 -16.49 -9.06
N SER A 411 25.72 -15.30 -9.63
CA SER A 411 24.47 -14.53 -9.59
C SER A 411 24.06 -14.07 -10.99
N LYS A 412 22.83 -13.55 -11.13
CA LYS A 412 22.38 -12.93 -12.39
C LYS A 412 23.26 -11.76 -12.85
N LYS A 413 24.00 -11.10 -11.93
CA LYS A 413 24.91 -9.98 -12.21
C LYS A 413 26.37 -10.42 -12.39
N GLY A 414 26.63 -11.72 -12.48
CA GLY A 414 27.97 -12.31 -12.53
C GLY A 414 28.45 -12.91 -11.19
N PRO A 415 29.68 -13.42 -11.14
CA PRO A 415 30.23 -14.09 -9.96
C PRO A 415 30.52 -13.08 -8.84
N PHE A 416 30.37 -13.53 -7.59
CA PHE A 416 30.68 -12.77 -6.37
C PHE A 416 31.27 -13.68 -5.29
N MET A 417 32.09 -13.13 -4.40
CA MET A 417 32.59 -13.86 -3.23
C MET A 417 31.64 -13.68 -2.05
N GLY A 418 31.06 -14.77 -1.54
CA GLY A 418 30.18 -14.77 -0.37
C GLY A 418 30.72 -15.68 0.73
N CYS A 419 30.44 -15.39 2.00
CA CYS A 419 30.83 -16.27 3.09
C CYS A 419 30.12 -17.64 3.01
N ASN A 420 30.85 -18.74 3.25
CA ASN A 420 30.31 -20.10 3.28
C ASN A 420 29.29 -20.32 4.40
N LYS A 421 29.35 -19.56 5.50
CA LYS A 421 28.37 -19.60 6.61
C LYS A 421 27.07 -18.84 6.33
N PHE A 422 26.71 -18.58 5.09
CA PHE A 422 25.38 -18.05 4.73
C PHE A 422 24.29 -19.05 5.16
N PRO A 423 23.14 -18.63 5.73
CA PRO A 423 22.65 -17.25 5.88
C PRO A 423 23.09 -16.53 7.17
N ARG A 424 23.85 -17.20 8.06
CA ARG A 424 24.32 -16.64 9.35
C ARG A 424 25.34 -15.51 9.13
N CYS A 425 26.21 -15.63 8.14
CA CYS A 425 27.12 -14.58 7.71
C CYS A 425 26.81 -14.14 6.27
N ARG A 426 26.34 -12.89 6.10
CA ARG A 426 25.94 -12.31 4.80
C ARG A 426 27.03 -11.42 4.18
N THR A 427 28.30 -11.68 4.49
CA THR A 427 29.41 -10.92 3.90
C THR A 427 29.53 -11.21 2.41
N ILE A 428 29.63 -10.15 1.61
CA ILE A 428 29.81 -10.19 0.16
C ILE A 428 31.00 -9.30 -0.21
N VAL A 429 31.88 -9.82 -1.05
CA VAL A 429 33.05 -9.15 -1.59
C VAL A 429 33.10 -9.34 -3.10
N SER A 430 33.63 -8.35 -3.82
CA SER A 430 33.77 -8.41 -5.28
C SER A 430 34.86 -9.41 -5.68
N VAL A 431 34.60 -10.24 -6.69
CA VAL A 431 35.58 -11.19 -7.26
C VAL A 431 36.85 -10.50 -7.73
N LYS A 432 36.76 -9.24 -8.18
CA LYS A 432 37.93 -8.45 -8.60
C LYS A 432 38.97 -8.25 -7.50
N GLN A 433 38.62 -8.50 -6.23
CA GLN A 433 39.52 -8.37 -5.09
C GLN A 433 40.17 -9.70 -4.68
N ILE A 434 39.97 -10.81 -5.42
CA ILE A 434 40.56 -12.12 -5.08
C ILE A 434 42.07 -12.02 -4.92
N ASP A 435 42.77 -11.49 -5.91
CA ASP A 435 44.24 -11.46 -5.89
C ASP A 435 44.78 -10.55 -4.79
N ASN A 436 44.13 -9.40 -4.59
CA ASN A 436 44.46 -8.47 -3.50
C ASN A 436 44.27 -9.14 -2.13
N LEU A 437 43.15 -9.83 -1.92
CA LEU A 437 42.85 -10.49 -0.64
C LEU A 437 43.75 -11.69 -0.37
N LYS A 438 44.13 -12.44 -1.40
CA LYS A 438 45.13 -13.52 -1.27
C LYS A 438 46.48 -12.95 -0.83
N LYS A 439 46.92 -11.83 -1.42
CA LYS A 439 48.15 -11.14 -1.01
C LYS A 439 48.07 -10.65 0.45
N LEU A 440 47.01 -9.95 0.82
CA LEU A 440 46.81 -9.46 2.19
C LEU A 440 46.72 -10.61 3.21
N GLN A 441 46.17 -11.75 2.82
CA GLN A 441 46.13 -12.93 3.70
C GLN A 441 47.51 -13.60 3.83
N ALA A 442 48.33 -13.59 2.78
CA ALA A 442 49.71 -14.05 2.83
C ALA A 442 50.61 -13.12 3.66
N GLU A 443 50.38 -11.81 3.60
CA GLU A 443 51.03 -10.78 4.41
C GLU A 443 50.54 -10.76 5.88
N GLY A 444 49.54 -11.59 6.23
CA GLY A 444 48.96 -11.65 7.57
C GLY A 444 48.08 -10.45 7.96
N THR A 445 47.86 -9.49 7.04
CA THR A 445 47.02 -8.31 7.25
C THR A 445 45.52 -8.59 7.08
N TRP A 446 45.17 -9.79 6.59
CA TRP A 446 43.80 -10.28 6.45
C TRP A 446 43.59 -11.63 7.15
N PRO A 447 42.49 -11.83 7.92
CA PRO A 447 41.37 -10.92 8.15
C PRO A 447 41.64 -9.86 9.24
N PRO A 448 41.28 -8.58 9.02
CA PRO A 448 41.52 -7.51 10.00
C PRO A 448 40.65 -7.66 11.25
N GLU A 449 41.04 -6.98 12.32
CA GLU A 449 40.34 -7.04 13.60
C GLU A 449 38.97 -6.37 13.55
N THR A 450 38.88 -5.25 12.85
CA THR A 450 37.69 -4.39 12.78
C THR A 450 37.09 -4.32 11.38
N ARG A 451 35.78 -4.05 11.33
CA ARG A 451 35.05 -3.88 10.08
C ARG A 451 35.50 -2.66 9.27
N GLU A 452 35.94 -1.60 9.95
CA GLU A 452 36.38 -0.36 9.31
C GLU A 452 37.70 -0.54 8.57
N GLN A 453 38.65 -1.26 9.16
CA GLN A 453 39.89 -1.65 8.49
C GLN A 453 39.61 -2.51 7.25
N ALA A 454 38.66 -3.45 7.34
CA ALA A 454 38.24 -4.23 6.18
C ALA A 454 37.64 -3.35 5.06
N ASP A 455 36.80 -2.36 5.39
CA ASP A 455 36.21 -1.47 4.39
C ASP A 455 37.25 -0.53 3.75
N ILE A 456 38.32 -0.17 4.47
CA ILE A 456 39.47 0.57 3.93
C ILE A 456 40.28 -0.31 2.97
N LEU A 457 40.64 -1.53 3.39
CA LEU A 457 41.39 -2.50 2.57
C LEU A 457 40.63 -2.91 1.30
N LEU A 458 39.29 -2.94 1.37
CA LEU A 458 38.41 -3.20 0.23
C LEU A 458 38.12 -1.95 -0.63
N GLY A 459 38.69 -0.79 -0.32
CA GLY A 459 38.52 0.46 -1.08
C GLY A 459 37.12 1.08 -0.99
N ARG A 460 36.31 0.70 0.00
CA ARG A 460 34.92 1.17 0.17
C ARG A 460 34.83 2.50 0.93
N LYS A 461 35.85 2.85 1.72
CA LYS A 461 35.99 4.16 2.37
C LYS A 461 37.37 4.74 2.06
N LYS A 462 37.42 6.02 1.67
CA LYS A 462 38.68 6.78 1.61
C LYS A 462 39.17 6.99 3.05
N THR A 463 40.46 6.77 3.29
CA THR A 463 41.13 7.12 4.54
C THR A 463 40.88 8.60 4.83
N VAL A 464 40.11 8.88 5.88
CA VAL A 464 40.06 10.23 6.44
C VAL A 464 41.43 10.45 7.07
N LYS A 465 42.36 11.09 6.34
CA LYS A 465 43.56 11.66 6.93
C LYS A 465 43.09 12.59 8.05
N LYS A 466 43.28 12.18 9.30
CA LYS A 466 43.18 13.04 10.48
C LYS A 466 44.21 14.16 10.27
N THR A 467 43.81 15.28 9.67
CA THR A 467 44.55 16.53 9.75
C THR A 467 44.39 17.07 11.17
N THR A 468 45.12 16.49 12.12
CA THR A 468 45.46 17.13 13.39
C THR A 468 46.46 18.25 13.14
N LYS A 469 46.04 19.29 12.40
CA LYS A 469 46.82 20.54 12.27
C LYS A 469 45.96 21.72 11.80
N LYS A 470 44.80 21.97 12.44
CA LYS A 470 44.10 23.27 12.26
C LYS A 470 43.16 23.71 13.39
N THR A 471 43.23 23.13 14.58
CA THR A 471 42.44 23.58 15.76
C THR A 471 43.28 24.05 16.95
N ALA A 472 44.62 24.04 16.86
CA ALA A 472 45.50 24.61 17.89
C ALA A 472 45.93 26.07 17.63
N LYS A 473 45.68 26.63 16.44
CA LYS A 473 46.11 28.00 16.08
C LYS A 473 45.01 29.06 16.15
N LYS A 474 43.75 28.70 16.47
CA LYS A 474 42.63 29.64 16.64
C LYS A 474 42.27 29.93 18.10
N THR A 475 42.74 29.12 19.04
CA THR A 475 42.53 29.31 20.49
C THR A 475 43.66 30.07 21.18
N ALA A 476 44.87 30.10 20.61
CA ALA A 476 46.00 30.88 21.13
C ALA A 476 46.00 32.37 20.72
N LYS A 477 45.19 32.78 19.72
CA LYS A 477 45.09 34.19 19.29
C LYS A 477 43.88 34.94 19.88
N LYS A 478 43.01 34.25 20.64
CA LYS A 478 41.84 34.86 21.32
C LYS A 478 42.06 35.14 22.81
N THR A 479 43.09 34.56 23.43
CA THR A 479 43.46 34.83 24.83
C THR A 479 44.50 35.94 25.00
N ALA A 480 45.27 36.29 23.96
CA ALA A 480 46.20 37.43 24.00
C ALA A 480 45.55 38.80 23.71
N ALA A 481 44.35 38.84 23.12
CA ALA A 481 43.64 40.08 22.80
C ALA A 481 42.61 40.52 23.87
N LYS A 482 42.48 39.77 24.98
CA LYS A 482 41.55 40.09 26.08
C LYS A 482 42.25 40.53 27.38
N ALA A 483 43.58 40.61 27.37
CA ALA A 483 44.40 41.04 28.52
C ALA A 483 44.98 42.47 28.40
N SER A 484 44.72 43.21 27.31
CA SER A 484 45.14 44.63 27.16
C SER A 484 43.98 45.63 27.15
N LYS A 485 42.82 45.25 27.73
CA LYS A 485 41.64 46.14 27.85
C LYS A 485 41.05 46.20 29.27
N LYS A 486 41.89 45.94 30.28
CA LYS A 486 41.65 46.29 31.68
C LYS A 486 42.97 46.81 32.28
N SER A 487 43.28 48.05 31.93
CA SER A 487 44.09 49.01 32.67
C SER A 487 43.55 50.39 32.29
#